data_AF-S3NND4-F1
#
_entry.id   AF-S3NND4-F1
#
_cell.length_a   1.000
_cell.length_b   1.000
_cell.length_c   1.000
_cell.angle_alpha   90.00
_cell.angle_beta   90.00
_cell.angle_gamma   90.00
#
_symmetry.space_group_name_H-M   'P 1'
#
loop_
_entity.id
_entity.type
_entity.pdbx_description
1 polymer ?
#
loop_
_entity_poly.entity_id
_entity_poly.type
_entity_poly.pdbx_seq_one_letter_code
_entity_poly.pdbx_strand_id
1 'polypeptide(L)'
;MSEKLQKVLARIGLGSRRYMEEVIAAGRVSVNGQIAQVGERIEPGDELRIDGRKVQFQIEDEIRRRVLIYYKPEGEICSRNDPENRPTVFEHLPTLANDRWVMVGRLDINSTGLLLFTNDGELANRLMHPSNEVEREYAVRVMGEVTPKIRQTMLNGVELDDGPAKFESFTEIGGDGINRWYQVVVKEGRNREVRRIFESQGLKVSRLLRTRYGTVILPRELRTGRWTELDKTDIDNLSKMVDLKPRQGTGLFGMAKRRTERMQEKPLAARRGGYLRQQRRDSEQGQETDHSRREQRPRYEQNRGGFQQQSAHNSQQHNQGYQSEQQQHGTDREKPFVQRKSSVLKKGFKKY
;
A
#
# COMPACT_ATOMS: atom_id res chain seq x y z
N MET A 1 15.76 9.10 25.86
CA MET A 1 15.80 10.33 25.05
C MET A 1 14.37 10.81 24.88
N SER A 2 14.08 12.08 25.15
CA SER A 2 12.72 12.63 24.99
C SER A 2 12.34 12.76 23.51
N GLU A 3 11.06 12.66 23.17
CA GLU A 3 10.54 12.82 21.80
C GLU A 3 9.44 13.88 21.76
N LYS A 4 9.22 14.53 20.60
CA LYS A 4 8.09 15.46 20.43
C LYS A 4 6.76 14.70 20.60
N LEU A 5 5.86 15.22 21.44
CA LEU A 5 4.61 14.55 21.81
C LEU A 5 3.75 14.18 20.59
N GLN A 6 3.59 15.08 19.62
CA GLN A 6 2.84 14.81 18.40
C GLN A 6 3.43 13.71 17.53
N LYS A 7 4.75 13.46 17.64
CA LYS A 7 5.43 12.35 16.94
C LYS A 7 5.05 11.03 17.59
N VAL A 8 5.08 10.97 18.93
CA VAL A 8 4.70 9.78 19.71
C VAL A 8 3.24 9.43 19.47
N LEU A 9 2.34 10.42 19.59
CA LEU A 9 0.90 10.25 19.34
C LEU A 9 0.58 9.76 17.93
N ALA A 10 1.27 10.32 16.92
CA ALA A 10 1.09 9.86 15.55
C ALA A 10 1.62 8.42 15.37
N ARG A 11 2.75 8.06 16.01
CA ARG A 11 3.34 6.73 15.92
C ARG A 11 2.39 5.65 16.43
N ILE A 12 1.74 5.87 17.57
CA ILE A 12 0.77 4.91 18.14
C ILE A 12 -0.55 4.80 17.37
N GLY A 13 -0.68 5.46 16.21
CA GLY A 13 -1.79 5.28 15.27
C GLY A 13 -2.97 6.22 15.48
N LEU A 14 -2.90 7.20 16.38
CA LEU A 14 -4.03 8.09 16.69
C LEU A 14 -4.30 9.19 15.65
N GLY A 15 -3.42 9.33 14.66
CA GLY A 15 -3.64 10.22 13.53
C GLY A 15 -2.36 10.68 12.85
N SER A 16 -2.46 11.77 12.08
CA SER A 16 -1.29 12.45 11.50
C SER A 16 -0.60 13.34 12.54
N ARG A 17 0.68 13.67 12.31
CA ARG A 17 1.41 14.58 13.22
C ARG A 17 0.70 15.94 13.36
N ARG A 18 0.22 16.49 12.25
CA ARG A 18 -0.51 17.78 12.23
C ARG A 18 -1.83 17.70 12.96
N TYR A 19 -2.59 16.64 12.72
CA TYR A 19 -3.84 16.41 13.45
C TYR A 19 -3.58 16.23 14.96
N MET A 20 -2.49 15.58 15.35
CA MET A 20 -2.11 15.49 16.77
C MET A 20 -1.70 16.84 17.36
N GLU A 21 -1.12 17.76 16.59
CA GLU A 21 -0.87 19.13 17.05
C GLU A 21 -2.19 19.88 17.30
N GLU A 22 -3.20 19.70 16.46
CA GLU A 22 -4.55 20.25 16.68
C GLU A 22 -5.19 19.68 17.96
N VAL A 23 -5.07 18.36 18.17
CA VAL A 23 -5.60 17.69 19.38
C VAL A 23 -4.89 18.17 20.65
N ILE A 24 -3.56 18.37 20.60
CA ILE A 24 -2.79 18.96 21.71
C ILE A 24 -3.24 20.40 21.95
N ALA A 25 -3.33 21.22 20.89
CA ALA A 25 -3.75 22.62 20.98
C ALA A 25 -5.17 22.78 21.58
N ALA A 26 -6.04 21.79 21.36
CA ALA A 26 -7.38 21.74 21.95
C ALA A 26 -7.40 21.35 23.44
N GLY A 27 -6.23 21.14 24.08
CA GLY A 27 -6.13 20.80 25.50
C GLY A 27 -6.61 19.38 25.85
N ARG A 28 -6.71 18.49 24.85
CA ARG A 28 -7.24 17.12 25.03
C ARG A 28 -6.19 16.12 25.47
N VAL A 29 -4.91 16.50 25.43
CA VAL A 29 -3.78 15.64 25.80
C VAL A 29 -3.18 16.13 27.10
N SER A 30 -2.89 15.21 28.01
CA SER A 30 -2.17 15.52 29.24
C SER A 30 -0.99 14.56 29.45
N VAL A 31 0.12 15.10 29.96
CA VAL A 31 1.32 14.35 30.34
C VAL A 31 1.52 14.53 31.84
N ASN A 32 1.65 13.44 32.60
CA ASN A 32 1.80 13.45 34.06
C ASN A 32 0.73 14.30 34.79
N GLY A 33 -0.50 14.30 34.27
CA GLY A 33 -1.63 15.05 34.83
C GLY A 33 -1.70 16.53 34.44
N GLN A 34 -0.74 17.05 33.67
CA GLN A 34 -0.75 18.44 33.18
C GLN A 34 -1.16 18.50 31.71
N ILE A 35 -1.96 19.49 31.33
CA ILE A 35 -2.38 19.69 29.92
C ILE A 35 -1.16 20.04 29.08
N ALA A 36 -0.92 19.27 28.03
CA ALA A 36 0.24 19.42 27.18
C ALA A 36 0.11 20.58 26.19
N GLN A 37 1.23 21.17 25.80
CA GLN A 37 1.31 22.23 24.80
C GLN A 37 1.95 21.76 23.49
N VAL A 38 1.63 22.43 22.39
CA VAL A 38 2.20 22.11 21.08
C VAL A 38 3.71 22.29 21.12
N GLY A 39 4.44 21.25 20.73
CA GLY A 39 5.90 21.24 20.75
C GLY A 39 6.50 20.70 22.04
N GLU A 40 5.69 20.33 23.04
CA GLU A 40 6.15 19.63 24.22
C GLU A 40 6.79 18.28 23.88
N ARG A 41 7.67 17.82 24.77
CA ARG A 41 8.38 16.55 24.63
C ARG A 41 7.94 15.61 25.74
N ILE A 42 7.92 14.32 25.43
CA ILE A 42 7.55 13.26 26.37
C ILE A 42 8.74 12.32 26.56
N GLU A 43 8.91 11.86 27.79
CA GLU A 43 9.89 10.87 28.21
C GLU A 43 9.26 9.48 28.37
N PRO A 44 10.06 8.40 28.34
CA PRO A 44 9.54 7.04 28.37
C PRO A 44 8.76 6.66 29.64
N GLY A 45 9.07 7.31 30.77
CA GLY A 45 8.42 7.07 32.06
C GLY A 45 7.15 7.88 32.27
N ASP A 46 6.82 8.81 31.35
CA ASP A 46 5.71 9.71 31.54
C ASP A 46 4.36 9.03 31.36
N GLU A 47 3.36 9.48 32.12
CA GLU A 47 1.97 9.08 31.94
C GLU A 47 1.29 9.94 30.89
N LEU A 48 1.02 9.36 29.72
CA LEU A 48 0.26 9.98 28.65
C LEU A 48 -1.23 9.67 28.78
N ARG A 49 -2.08 10.71 28.71
CA ARG A 49 -3.54 10.57 28.61
C ARG A 49 -4.12 11.43 27.50
N ILE A 50 -5.21 10.95 26.92
CA ILE A 50 -6.02 11.67 25.92
C ILE A 50 -7.47 11.55 26.32
N ASP A 51 -8.17 12.68 26.41
CA ASP A 51 -9.53 12.76 26.94
C ASP A 51 -9.69 12.01 28.28
N GLY A 52 -8.67 12.11 29.14
CA GLY A 52 -8.61 11.45 30.45
C GLY A 52 -8.23 9.96 30.44
N ARG A 53 -8.20 9.30 29.27
CA ARG A 53 -7.84 7.87 29.14
C ARG A 53 -6.35 7.68 29.02
N LYS A 54 -5.76 6.77 29.81
CA LYS A 54 -4.34 6.42 29.73
C LYS A 54 -4.02 5.74 28.40
N VAL A 55 -2.97 6.21 27.75
CA VAL A 55 -2.50 5.71 26.47
C VAL A 55 -1.11 5.12 26.66
N GLN A 56 -0.96 3.85 26.31
CA GLN A 56 0.35 3.22 26.31
C GLN A 56 1.14 3.67 25.08
N PHE A 57 2.41 3.98 25.28
CA PHE A 57 3.36 4.25 24.21
C PHE A 57 4.68 3.56 24.51
N GLN A 58 5.43 3.26 23.45
CA GLN A 58 6.79 2.74 23.53
C GLN A 58 7.75 3.75 22.89
N ILE A 59 9.00 3.75 23.32
CA ILE A 59 10.06 4.54 22.67
C ILE A 59 10.35 3.93 21.30
N GLU A 60 10.65 4.78 20.31
CA GLU A 60 10.88 4.36 18.92
C GLU A 60 11.91 3.22 18.76
N ASP A 61 13.00 3.27 19.53
CA ASP A 61 14.14 2.35 19.38
C ASP A 61 13.83 0.91 19.83
N GLU A 62 12.79 0.75 20.67
CA GLU A 62 12.31 -0.55 21.13
C GLU A 62 11.27 -1.17 20.19
N ILE A 63 10.73 -0.37 19.26
CA ILE A 63 9.72 -0.82 18.32
C ILE A 63 10.40 -1.48 17.12
N ARG A 64 10.03 -2.74 16.89
CA ARG A 64 10.41 -3.51 15.70
C ARG A 64 10.12 -2.72 14.43
N ARG A 65 11.13 -2.62 13.57
CA ARG A 65 10.98 -2.05 12.23
C ARG A 65 10.34 -3.08 11.29
N ARG A 66 9.32 -2.65 10.57
CA ARG A 66 8.58 -3.45 9.58
C ARG A 66 8.48 -2.66 8.30
N VAL A 67 8.68 -3.33 7.17
CA VAL A 67 8.57 -2.71 5.85
C VAL A 67 7.76 -3.62 4.93
N LEU A 68 6.76 -3.07 4.26
CA LEU A 68 6.00 -3.75 3.21
C LEU A 68 6.47 -3.28 1.84
N ILE A 69 6.57 -4.23 0.91
CA ILE A 69 6.47 -3.95 -0.52
C ILE A 69 4.99 -4.05 -0.88
N TYR A 70 4.43 -3.01 -1.46
CA TYR A 70 3.11 -3.03 -2.07
C TYR A 70 3.24 -2.84 -3.58
N TYR A 71 2.60 -3.70 -4.37
CA TYR A 71 2.47 -3.49 -5.80
C TYR A 71 1.23 -2.65 -6.07
N LYS A 72 1.41 -1.33 -6.08
CA LYS A 72 0.34 -0.36 -6.33
C LYS A 72 -0.27 -0.55 -7.74
N PRO A 73 -1.60 -0.76 -7.85
CA PRO A 73 -2.31 -0.73 -9.13
C PRO A 73 -2.58 0.70 -9.63
N GLU A 74 -3.03 0.84 -10.88
CA GLU A 74 -3.62 2.09 -11.35
C GLU A 74 -4.96 2.35 -10.64
N GLY A 75 -5.37 3.61 -10.55
CA GLY A 75 -6.65 4.01 -9.96
C GLY A 75 -6.62 4.26 -8.45
N GLU A 76 -5.63 3.72 -7.73
CA GLU A 76 -5.45 4.04 -6.31
C GLU A 76 -4.64 5.33 -6.10
N ILE A 77 -5.03 6.13 -5.11
CA ILE A 77 -4.32 7.34 -4.72
C ILE A 77 -3.40 7.12 -3.51
N CYS A 78 -2.27 7.83 -3.50
CA CYS A 78 -1.37 7.87 -2.35
C CYS A 78 -1.79 8.95 -1.33
N SER A 79 -2.94 8.73 -0.68
CA SER A 79 -3.44 9.55 0.44
C SER A 79 -4.08 8.67 1.51
N ARG A 80 -4.07 9.13 2.76
CA ARG A 80 -4.80 8.48 3.87
C ARG A 80 -6.26 8.87 3.94
N ASN A 81 -6.59 10.04 3.43
CA ASN A 81 -7.95 10.56 3.40
C ASN A 81 -8.15 11.23 2.04
N ASP A 82 -9.18 10.81 1.32
CA ASP A 82 -9.57 11.38 0.05
C ASP A 82 -10.94 12.05 0.19
N PRO A 83 -11.06 13.37 -0.03
CA PRO A 83 -12.36 14.04 -0.01
C PRO A 83 -13.34 13.50 -1.06
N GLU A 84 -12.83 12.95 -2.17
CA GLU A 84 -13.62 12.38 -3.26
C GLU A 84 -13.91 10.87 -3.06
N ASN A 85 -13.50 10.27 -1.93
CA ASN A 85 -13.66 8.85 -1.61
C ASN A 85 -13.14 7.89 -2.69
N ARG A 86 -12.06 8.26 -3.40
CA ARG A 86 -11.38 7.36 -4.33
C ARG A 86 -10.60 6.27 -3.57
N PRO A 87 -10.41 5.09 -4.18
CA PRO A 87 -9.63 4.02 -3.59
C PRO A 87 -8.23 4.48 -3.19
N THR A 88 -7.81 4.15 -1.96
CA THR A 88 -6.51 4.52 -1.41
C THR A 88 -5.58 3.33 -1.27
N VAL A 89 -4.28 3.60 -1.36
CA VAL A 89 -3.23 2.59 -1.14
C VAL A 89 -3.20 1.99 0.28
N PHE A 90 -4.01 2.50 1.21
CA PHE A 90 -4.07 2.01 2.60
C PHE A 90 -5.17 0.98 2.85
N GLU A 91 -6.19 0.90 1.99
CA GLU A 91 -7.38 0.06 2.20
C GLU A 91 -7.06 -1.43 2.33
N HIS A 92 -6.07 -1.91 1.59
CA HIS A 92 -5.74 -3.33 1.50
C HIS A 92 -4.50 -3.74 2.34
N LEU A 93 -4.00 -2.85 3.18
CA LEU A 93 -2.84 -3.10 4.04
C LEU A 93 -3.23 -3.85 5.32
N PRO A 94 -2.31 -4.63 5.93
CA PRO A 94 -2.60 -5.31 7.18
C PRO A 94 -2.71 -4.29 8.31
N THR A 95 -3.65 -4.49 9.23
CA THR A 95 -3.78 -3.63 10.41
C THR A 95 -2.59 -3.82 11.35
N LEU A 96 -2.14 -2.73 11.98
CA LEU A 96 -1.14 -2.75 13.03
C LEU A 96 -1.80 -2.40 14.37
N ALA A 97 -1.51 -3.16 15.42
CA ALA A 97 -1.95 -2.82 16.77
C ALA A 97 -1.01 -1.74 17.33
N ASN A 98 -1.58 -0.63 17.81
CA ASN A 98 -0.86 0.49 18.43
C ASN A 98 0.29 1.06 17.57
N ASP A 99 0.15 0.98 16.24
CA ASP A 99 1.15 1.44 15.28
C ASP A 99 0.46 1.76 13.94
N ARG A 100 1.18 2.32 12.97
CA ARG A 100 0.60 2.69 11.67
C ARG A 100 1.60 2.59 10.52
N TRP A 101 1.09 2.30 9.32
CA TRP A 101 1.89 2.32 8.10
C TRP A 101 2.18 3.73 7.60
N VAL A 102 3.43 4.07 7.38
CA VAL A 102 3.88 5.29 6.73
C VAL A 102 4.32 4.93 5.31
N MET A 103 3.69 5.53 4.30
CA MET A 103 4.10 5.35 2.91
C MET A 103 5.45 6.04 2.65
N VAL A 104 6.31 5.41 1.85
CA VAL A 104 7.60 5.96 1.42
C VAL A 104 7.45 6.50 0.01
N GLY A 105 7.35 7.82 -0.07
CA GLY A 105 7.08 8.55 -1.31
C GLY A 105 5.64 8.37 -1.78
N ARG A 106 5.39 8.80 -3.02
CA ARG A 106 4.08 8.68 -3.68
C ARG A 106 4.26 8.15 -5.09
N LEU A 107 3.19 7.60 -5.64
CA LEU A 107 3.03 7.32 -7.06
C LEU A 107 1.74 8.01 -7.52
N ASP A 108 1.74 8.50 -8.76
CA ASP A 108 0.52 9.08 -9.33
C ASP A 108 -0.58 8.02 -9.44
N ILE A 109 -1.83 8.48 -9.54
CA ILE A 109 -3.00 7.61 -9.71
C ILE A 109 -2.88 6.68 -10.92
N ASN A 110 -2.28 7.18 -12.02
CA ASN A 110 -2.06 6.44 -13.27
C ASN A 110 -0.65 5.79 -13.36
N SER A 111 0.06 5.70 -12.23
CA SER A 111 1.37 5.05 -12.15
C SER A 111 1.26 3.79 -11.29
N THR A 112 1.99 2.76 -11.68
CA THR A 112 1.97 1.44 -11.04
C THR A 112 3.31 1.11 -10.41
N GLY A 113 3.34 0.04 -9.62
CA GLY A 113 4.58 -0.62 -9.22
C GLY A 113 4.87 -0.54 -7.74
N LEU A 114 6.14 -0.68 -7.42
CA LEU A 114 6.64 -0.78 -6.05
C LEU A 114 6.33 0.49 -5.27
N LEU A 115 5.60 0.36 -4.16
CA LEU A 115 5.44 1.36 -3.13
C LEU A 115 5.80 0.74 -1.77
N LEU A 116 6.74 1.37 -1.06
CA LEU A 116 7.11 0.88 0.27
C LEU A 116 6.21 1.50 1.33
N PHE A 117 5.90 0.71 2.35
CA PHE A 117 5.31 1.18 3.61
C PHE A 117 6.18 0.74 4.76
N THR A 118 6.33 1.57 5.78
CA THR A 118 7.10 1.24 6.99
C THR A 118 6.37 1.77 8.22
N ASN A 119 6.49 1.09 9.36
CA ASN A 119 6.04 1.66 10.63
C ASN A 119 7.06 2.64 11.25
N ASP A 120 8.28 2.68 10.72
CA ASP A 120 9.33 3.59 11.13
C ASP A 120 9.30 4.89 10.29
N GLY A 121 8.83 5.97 10.92
CA GLY A 121 8.73 7.28 10.27
C GLY A 121 10.09 7.92 9.94
N GLU A 122 11.14 7.60 10.69
CA GLU A 122 12.49 8.10 10.42
C GLU A 122 13.06 7.41 9.18
N LEU A 123 12.89 6.10 9.04
CA LEU A 123 13.25 5.38 7.82
C LEU A 123 12.51 5.96 6.60
N ALA A 124 11.19 6.16 6.73
CA ALA A 124 10.40 6.75 5.64
C ALA A 124 10.94 8.13 5.24
N ASN A 125 11.21 9.00 6.22
CA ASN A 125 11.72 10.34 5.99
C ASN A 125 13.07 10.29 5.25
N ARG A 126 14.02 9.50 5.73
CA ARG A 126 15.35 9.43 5.09
C ARG A 126 15.28 8.81 3.69
N LEU A 127 14.47 7.79 3.47
CA LEU A 127 14.28 7.22 2.13
C LEU A 127 13.65 8.20 1.14
N MET A 128 12.88 9.18 1.62
CA MET A 128 12.24 10.21 0.79
C MET A 128 13.10 11.46 0.62
N HIS A 129 14.00 11.75 1.56
CA HIS A 129 14.73 13.01 1.56
C HIS A 129 15.72 13.08 0.38
N PRO A 130 15.69 14.16 -0.43
CA PRO A 130 16.53 14.27 -1.63
C PRO A 130 18.03 14.16 -1.36
N SER A 131 18.51 14.61 -0.19
CA SER A 131 19.94 14.56 0.18
C SER A 131 20.53 13.15 0.22
N ASN A 132 19.69 12.13 0.36
CA ASN A 132 20.14 10.74 0.43
C ASN A 132 20.20 10.09 -0.95
N GLU A 133 19.78 10.80 -2.01
CA GLU A 133 19.88 10.38 -3.41
C GLU A 133 19.42 8.94 -3.67
N VAL A 134 18.39 8.50 -2.95
CA VAL A 134 17.92 7.11 -3.04
C VAL A 134 17.34 6.88 -4.42
N GLU A 135 17.98 5.97 -5.16
CA GLU A 135 17.60 5.66 -6.53
C GLU A 135 16.20 5.06 -6.64
N ARG A 136 15.49 5.45 -7.70
CA ARG A 136 14.18 4.94 -8.08
C ARG A 136 14.26 4.54 -9.55
N GLU A 137 13.95 3.29 -9.82
CA GLU A 137 13.99 2.75 -11.17
C GLU A 137 12.58 2.56 -11.72
N TYR A 138 12.41 2.93 -12.97
CA TYR A 138 11.14 2.83 -13.67
C TYR A 138 11.30 2.10 -15.00
N ALA A 139 10.37 1.19 -15.27
CA ALA A 139 10.08 0.73 -16.62
C ALA A 139 9.02 1.65 -17.23
N VAL A 140 9.35 2.27 -18.35
CA VAL A 140 8.57 3.32 -19.01
C VAL A 140 8.24 2.89 -20.42
N ARG A 141 6.96 2.90 -20.79
CA ARG A 141 6.53 2.68 -22.17
C ARG A 141 6.26 4.02 -22.83
N VAL A 142 7.06 4.35 -23.83
CA VAL A 142 7.03 5.62 -24.54
C VAL A 142 6.47 5.42 -25.95
N MET A 143 5.63 6.36 -26.38
CA MET A 143 5.13 6.43 -27.75
C MET A 143 6.07 7.32 -28.57
N GLY A 144 6.68 6.75 -29.62
CA GLY A 144 7.67 7.41 -30.46
C GLY A 144 9.04 6.74 -30.37
N GLU A 145 10.00 7.29 -31.13
CA GLU A 145 11.37 6.80 -31.19
C GLU A 145 12.29 7.67 -30.33
N VAL A 146 13.06 7.05 -29.44
CA VAL A 146 14.13 7.73 -28.70
C VAL A 146 15.43 7.62 -29.49
N THR A 147 15.77 8.67 -30.23
CA THR A 147 17.06 8.73 -30.94
C THR A 147 18.23 8.81 -29.94
N PRO A 148 19.45 8.39 -30.34
CA PRO A 148 20.64 8.52 -29.49
C PRO A 148 20.88 9.95 -28.98
N LYS A 149 20.55 10.97 -29.79
CA LYS A 149 20.64 12.38 -29.40
C LYS A 149 19.68 12.72 -28.26
N ILE A 150 18.40 12.33 -28.40
CA ILE A 150 17.38 12.55 -27.36
C ILE A 150 17.78 11.84 -26.06
N ARG A 151 18.27 10.60 -26.15
CA ARG A 151 18.79 9.87 -24.99
C ARG A 151 19.90 10.64 -24.30
N GLN A 152 20.89 11.15 -25.05
CA GLN A 152 22.00 11.89 -24.47
C GLN A 152 21.53 13.19 -23.82
N THR A 153 20.57 13.89 -24.41
CA THR A 153 19.96 15.09 -23.81
C THR A 153 19.33 14.78 -22.45
N MET A 154 18.53 13.71 -22.33
CA MET A 154 17.92 13.34 -21.06
C MET A 154 18.92 12.85 -19.99
N LEU A 155 20.08 12.33 -20.40
CA LEU A 155 21.17 11.95 -19.48
C LEU A 155 22.01 13.16 -19.03
N ASN A 156 22.24 14.12 -19.92
CA ASN A 156 22.99 15.35 -19.60
C ASN A 156 22.15 16.31 -18.75
N GLY A 157 20.84 16.30 -18.94
CA GLY A 157 19.87 17.11 -18.22
C GLY A 157 19.01 17.97 -19.13
N VAL A 158 17.79 18.20 -18.67
CA VAL A 158 16.77 19.00 -19.34
C VAL A 158 16.23 20.05 -18.37
N GLU A 159 15.86 21.21 -18.89
CA GLU A 159 15.18 22.24 -18.11
C GLU A 159 13.68 21.91 -18.00
N LEU A 160 13.19 21.86 -16.77
CA LEU A 160 11.77 21.75 -16.45
C LEU A 160 11.31 23.01 -15.69
N ASP A 161 10.00 23.21 -15.55
CA ASP A 161 9.42 24.40 -14.90
C ASP A 161 9.92 24.65 -13.46
N ASP A 162 10.27 23.57 -12.74
CA ASP A 162 10.77 23.59 -11.36
C ASP A 162 12.30 23.37 -11.27
N GLY A 163 13.03 23.53 -12.38
CA GLY A 163 14.50 23.46 -12.47
C GLY A 163 15.04 22.27 -13.29
N PRO A 164 16.37 22.11 -13.38
CA PRO A 164 16.99 21.07 -14.18
C PRO A 164 16.68 19.67 -13.66
N ALA A 165 16.54 18.68 -14.54
CA ALA A 165 16.31 17.27 -14.19
C ALA A 165 17.01 16.35 -15.20
N LYS A 166 17.38 15.15 -14.79
CA LYS A 166 18.06 14.17 -15.66
C LYS A 166 17.76 12.74 -15.24
N PHE A 167 18.03 11.79 -16.14
CA PHE A 167 18.16 10.39 -15.78
C PHE A 167 19.60 10.07 -15.40
N GLU A 168 19.78 9.28 -14.34
CA GLU A 168 21.08 8.72 -13.98
C GLU A 168 21.46 7.55 -14.87
N SER A 169 20.46 6.78 -15.32
CA SER A 169 20.64 5.72 -16.29
C SER A 169 19.45 5.64 -17.23
N PHE A 170 19.72 5.20 -18.45
CA PHE A 170 18.72 5.06 -19.50
C PHE A 170 19.09 3.88 -20.39
N THR A 171 18.25 2.85 -20.41
CA THR A 171 18.49 1.61 -21.15
C THR A 171 17.23 1.20 -21.91
N GLU A 172 17.34 0.87 -23.18
CA GLU A 172 16.23 0.27 -23.95
C GLU A 172 16.10 -1.21 -23.58
N ILE A 173 14.89 -1.63 -23.22
CA ILE A 173 14.60 -3.01 -22.77
C ILE A 173 13.66 -3.76 -23.73
N GLY A 174 13.36 -3.17 -24.89
CA GLY A 174 12.59 -3.77 -25.98
C GLY A 174 11.34 -2.99 -26.35
N GLY A 175 10.44 -3.61 -27.12
CA GLY A 175 9.20 -3.02 -27.61
C GLY A 175 9.00 -3.25 -29.10
N ASP A 176 7.78 -3.02 -29.57
CA ASP A 176 7.36 -3.28 -30.94
C ASP A 176 6.66 -2.04 -31.54
N GLY A 177 6.93 -1.78 -32.82
CA GLY A 177 6.35 -0.65 -33.55
C GLY A 177 6.66 0.69 -32.90
N ILE A 178 5.63 1.53 -32.74
CA ILE A 178 5.73 2.88 -32.18
C ILE A 178 5.89 2.92 -30.66
N ASN A 179 5.71 1.80 -29.95
CA ASN A 179 5.79 1.74 -28.50
C ASN A 179 7.07 1.03 -28.06
N ARG A 180 7.98 1.79 -27.44
CA ARG A 180 9.25 1.27 -26.91
C ARG A 180 9.27 1.31 -25.40
N TRP A 181 9.98 0.37 -24.80
CA TRP A 181 10.19 0.28 -23.37
C TRP A 181 11.61 0.68 -23.00
N TYR A 182 11.70 1.52 -21.98
CA TYR A 182 12.96 2.00 -21.42
C TYR A 182 12.98 1.76 -19.92
N GLN A 183 14.14 1.35 -19.40
CA GLN A 183 14.44 1.37 -17.98
C GLN A 183 15.23 2.64 -17.68
N VAL A 184 14.74 3.42 -16.72
CA VAL A 184 15.35 4.70 -16.33
C VAL A 184 15.49 4.79 -14.82
N VAL A 185 16.54 5.46 -14.36
CA VAL A 185 16.79 5.71 -12.93
C VAL A 185 16.81 7.20 -12.65
N VAL A 186 16.16 7.61 -11.56
CA VAL A 186 16.20 8.96 -10.99
C VAL A 186 16.58 8.88 -9.51
N LYS A 187 17.27 9.91 -8.99
CA LYS A 187 17.65 10.01 -7.57
C LYS A 187 16.74 10.91 -6.74
N GLU A 188 15.95 11.75 -7.40
CA GLU A 188 14.92 12.57 -6.76
C GLU A 188 13.51 12.01 -7.07
N GLY A 189 12.49 12.74 -6.63
CA GLY A 189 11.10 12.30 -6.72
C GLY A 189 10.17 13.49 -6.90
N ARG A 190 10.53 14.41 -7.79
CA ARG A 190 9.71 15.59 -8.08
C ARG A 190 8.38 15.17 -8.72
N ASN A 191 7.39 16.04 -8.66
CA ASN A 191 6.06 15.72 -9.20
C ASN A 191 6.19 15.32 -10.68
N ARG A 192 5.73 14.12 -11.03
CA ARG A 192 5.70 13.58 -12.41
C ARG A 192 7.04 13.67 -13.17
N GLU A 193 8.16 13.70 -12.47
CA GLU A 193 9.49 14.00 -13.01
C GLU A 193 9.85 13.17 -14.25
N VAL A 194 9.75 11.83 -14.17
CA VAL A 194 10.03 10.93 -15.30
C VAL A 194 9.21 11.29 -16.53
N ARG A 195 7.92 11.60 -16.36
CA ARG A 195 7.04 11.97 -17.47
C ARG A 195 7.45 13.30 -18.08
N ARG A 196 7.77 14.29 -17.24
CA ARG A 196 8.18 15.62 -17.69
C ARG A 196 9.52 15.61 -18.43
N ILE A 197 10.47 14.77 -18.02
CA ILE A 197 11.73 14.57 -18.75
C ILE A 197 11.44 14.06 -20.17
N PHE A 198 10.61 13.04 -20.35
CA PHE A 198 10.21 12.58 -21.70
C PHE A 198 9.40 13.63 -22.47
N GLU A 199 8.44 14.30 -21.82
CA GLU A 199 7.59 15.32 -22.44
C GLU A 199 8.41 16.51 -22.95
N SER A 200 9.48 16.90 -22.25
CA SER A 200 10.41 17.94 -22.72
C SER A 200 11.08 17.61 -24.06
N GLN A 201 11.12 16.33 -24.43
CA GLN A 201 11.67 15.84 -25.70
C GLN A 201 10.57 15.55 -26.73
N GLY A 202 9.33 15.99 -26.46
CA GLY A 202 8.17 15.75 -27.32
C GLY A 202 7.63 14.31 -27.27
N LEU A 203 8.05 13.51 -26.29
CA LEU A 203 7.68 12.10 -26.17
C LEU A 203 6.58 11.90 -25.12
N LYS A 204 5.61 11.03 -25.42
CA LYS A 204 4.50 10.72 -24.50
C LYS A 204 4.72 9.41 -23.76
N VAL A 205 4.58 9.45 -22.43
CA VAL A 205 4.65 8.25 -21.58
C VAL A 205 3.26 7.61 -21.46
N SER A 206 3.11 6.43 -22.06
CA SER A 206 1.85 5.66 -22.04
C SER A 206 1.72 4.77 -20.81
N ARG A 207 2.82 4.23 -20.27
CA ARG A 207 2.85 3.43 -19.03
C ARG A 207 4.07 3.75 -18.21
N LEU A 208 3.91 3.75 -16.90
CA LEU A 208 4.98 3.98 -15.94
C LEU A 208 4.85 2.98 -14.77
N LEU A 209 5.88 2.16 -14.61
CA LEU A 209 5.96 1.13 -13.57
C LEU A 209 7.24 1.34 -12.76
N ARG A 210 7.13 1.60 -11.46
CA ARG A 210 8.32 1.62 -10.58
C ARG A 210 8.75 0.19 -10.27
N THR A 211 9.93 -0.20 -10.76
CA THR A 211 10.48 -1.56 -10.62
C THR A 211 11.41 -1.71 -9.42
N ARG A 212 12.03 -0.63 -8.96
CA ARG A 212 12.97 -0.64 -7.82
C ARG A 212 12.91 0.66 -7.02
N TYR A 213 13.16 0.56 -5.72
CA TYR A 213 13.36 1.68 -4.81
C TYR A 213 14.52 1.37 -3.87
N GLY A 214 15.64 2.09 -4.02
CA GLY A 214 16.87 1.78 -3.32
C GLY A 214 17.33 0.36 -3.61
N THR A 215 17.55 -0.42 -2.55
CA THR A 215 17.94 -1.84 -2.62
C THR A 215 16.77 -2.79 -2.88
N VAL A 216 15.52 -2.33 -2.81
CA VAL A 216 14.34 -3.20 -2.92
C VAL A 216 13.82 -3.22 -4.34
N ILE A 217 13.73 -4.41 -4.90
CA ILE A 217 13.20 -4.69 -6.23
C ILE A 217 11.78 -5.22 -6.11
N LEU A 218 10.91 -4.86 -7.05
CA LEU A 218 9.55 -5.38 -7.13
C LEU A 218 9.60 -6.89 -7.41
N PRO A 219 9.12 -7.74 -6.48
CA PRO A 219 9.15 -9.18 -6.67
C PRO A 219 8.24 -9.59 -7.85
N ARG A 220 8.69 -10.53 -8.68
CA ARG A 220 8.00 -10.90 -9.95
C ARG A 220 6.70 -11.67 -9.73
N GLU A 221 6.60 -12.30 -8.58
CA GLU A 221 5.55 -13.19 -8.09
C GLU A 221 4.46 -12.38 -7.35
N LEU A 222 4.83 -11.20 -6.83
CA LEU A 222 3.89 -10.26 -6.24
C LEU A 222 2.96 -9.72 -7.32
N ARG A 223 1.65 -9.88 -7.10
CA ARG A 223 0.61 -9.39 -8.01
C ARG A 223 0.21 -7.96 -7.65
N THR A 224 -0.30 -7.22 -8.63
CA THR A 224 -0.91 -5.90 -8.42
C THR A 224 -1.98 -5.95 -7.32
N GLY A 225 -2.04 -4.91 -6.49
CA GLY A 225 -2.94 -4.82 -5.34
C GLY A 225 -2.55 -5.71 -4.15
N ARG A 226 -1.43 -6.45 -4.22
CA ARG A 226 -0.92 -7.26 -3.11
C ARG A 226 0.32 -6.63 -2.50
N TRP A 227 0.56 -7.00 -1.24
CA TRP A 227 1.77 -6.67 -0.52
C TRP A 227 2.49 -7.93 -0.01
N THR A 228 3.78 -7.78 0.26
CA THR A 228 4.58 -8.71 1.06
C THR A 228 5.40 -7.92 2.06
N GLU A 229 5.73 -8.51 3.20
CA GLU A 229 6.62 -7.91 4.19
C GLU A 229 8.07 -8.31 3.91
N LEU A 230 8.98 -7.35 4.03
CA LEU A 230 10.42 -7.57 3.87
C LEU A 230 11.00 -8.39 5.03
N ASP A 231 12.04 -9.15 4.73
CA ASP A 231 12.80 -9.86 5.75
C ASP A 231 13.76 -8.93 6.50
N LYS A 232 14.50 -9.48 7.47
CA LYS A 232 15.43 -8.70 8.28
C LYS A 232 16.56 -8.11 7.44
N THR A 233 17.10 -8.91 6.52
CA THR A 233 18.26 -8.57 5.70
C THR A 233 17.94 -7.38 4.80
N ASP A 234 16.79 -7.41 4.14
CA ASP A 234 16.35 -6.33 3.26
C ASP A 234 16.06 -5.03 4.03
N ILE A 235 15.46 -5.13 5.22
CA ILE A 235 15.22 -3.96 6.07
C ILE A 235 16.55 -3.38 6.60
N ASP A 236 17.50 -4.22 6.97
CA ASP A 236 18.82 -3.77 7.42
C ASP A 236 19.61 -3.11 6.28
N ASN A 237 19.52 -3.65 5.07
CA ASN A 237 20.10 -3.05 3.87
C ASN A 237 19.51 -1.66 3.59
N LEU A 238 18.18 -1.53 3.65
CA LEU A 238 17.50 -0.23 3.52
C LEU A 238 17.92 0.74 4.63
N SER A 239 18.02 0.26 5.87
CA SER A 239 18.39 1.10 7.02
C SER A 239 19.84 1.60 6.88
N LYS A 240 20.76 0.71 6.51
CA LYS A 240 22.17 1.02 6.30
C LYS A 240 22.38 2.01 5.16
N MET A 241 21.62 1.88 4.07
CA MET A 241 21.68 2.80 2.92
C MET A 241 21.39 4.26 3.29
N VAL A 242 20.66 4.50 4.38
CA VAL A 242 20.32 5.84 4.86
C VAL A 242 20.87 6.13 6.26
N ASP A 243 21.97 5.47 6.63
CA ASP A 243 22.71 5.65 7.89
C ASP A 243 21.84 5.50 9.15
N LEU A 244 20.85 4.60 9.10
CA LEU A 244 20.04 4.23 10.25
C LEU A 244 20.57 2.99 10.94
N LYS A 245 20.59 3.05 12.27
CA LYS A 245 20.94 1.91 13.10
C LYS A 245 19.93 0.76 12.87
N PRO A 246 20.41 -0.48 12.78
CA PRO A 246 19.51 -1.64 12.76
C PRO A 246 18.77 -1.73 14.11
N ARG A 247 17.53 -2.24 14.08
CA ARG A 247 16.75 -2.49 15.30
C ARG A 247 16.65 -3.97 15.59
N GLN A 248 16.63 -4.31 16.87
CA GLN A 248 16.43 -5.70 17.30
C GLN A 248 15.02 -6.18 16.95
N GLY A 249 14.91 -7.47 16.61
CA GLY A 249 13.62 -8.07 16.25
C GLY A 249 13.02 -7.58 14.93
N THR A 250 13.79 -6.94 14.04
CA THR A 250 13.37 -6.49 12.69
C THR A 250 13.30 -7.64 11.67
N GLY A 251 12.38 -7.58 10.68
CA GLY A 251 12.19 -8.62 9.65
C GLY A 251 10.93 -9.47 9.83
N LEU A 252 10.75 -10.57 9.08
CA LEU A 252 9.64 -11.53 9.22
C LEU A 252 9.82 -12.44 10.46
N PHE A 253 8.76 -12.63 11.27
CA PHE A 253 8.79 -13.54 12.43
C PHE A 253 7.53 -14.41 12.52
N GLY A 254 7.63 -15.46 13.33
CA GLY A 254 6.51 -16.36 13.66
C GLY A 254 5.95 -17.05 12.42
N MET A 255 4.62 -17.10 12.32
CA MET A 255 3.91 -17.75 11.21
C MET A 255 4.15 -17.06 9.86
N ALA A 256 4.46 -15.76 9.84
CA ALA A 256 4.76 -15.02 8.61
C ALA A 256 6.08 -15.51 8.00
N LYS A 257 7.12 -15.69 8.83
CA LYS A 257 8.40 -16.29 8.40
C LYS A 257 8.19 -17.71 7.86
N ARG A 258 7.48 -18.57 8.60
CA ARG A 258 7.19 -19.96 8.19
C ARG A 258 6.39 -20.05 6.89
N ARG A 259 5.49 -19.09 6.64
CA ARG A 259 4.69 -19.05 5.40
C ARG A 259 5.55 -18.67 4.20
N THR A 260 6.44 -17.69 4.36
CA THR A 260 7.40 -17.29 3.32
C THR A 260 8.40 -18.42 3.04
N GLU A 261 8.94 -19.06 4.08
CA GLU A 261 9.82 -20.24 3.97
C GLU A 261 9.10 -21.39 3.21
N ARG A 262 7.84 -21.71 3.56
CA ARG A 262 7.06 -22.73 2.83
C ARG A 262 6.77 -22.36 1.38
N MET A 263 6.54 -21.08 1.08
CA MET A 263 6.35 -20.62 -0.30
C MET A 263 7.63 -20.70 -1.12
N GLN A 264 8.80 -20.53 -0.51
CA GLN A 264 10.10 -20.73 -1.15
C GLN A 264 10.44 -22.22 -1.35
N GLU A 265 10.12 -23.08 -0.37
CA GLU A 265 10.36 -24.53 -0.46
C GLU A 265 9.41 -25.24 -1.44
N LYS A 266 8.15 -24.76 -1.54
CA LYS A 266 7.14 -25.29 -2.46
C LYS A 266 6.48 -24.13 -3.21
N PRO A 267 7.16 -23.55 -4.21
CA PRO A 267 6.55 -22.52 -5.04
C PRO A 267 5.30 -23.12 -5.70
N LEU A 268 4.14 -22.53 -5.40
CA LEU A 268 2.90 -22.90 -6.09
C LEU A 268 3.15 -22.74 -7.58
N ALA A 269 2.83 -23.78 -8.36
CA ALA A 269 2.97 -23.73 -9.81
C ALA A 269 2.33 -22.45 -10.32
N ALA A 270 3.13 -21.58 -10.94
CA ALA A 270 2.64 -20.34 -11.52
C ALA A 270 1.50 -20.71 -12.47
N ARG A 271 0.25 -20.43 -12.08
CA ARG A 271 -0.87 -20.51 -13.02
C ARG A 271 -0.52 -19.55 -14.14
N ARG A 272 -0.14 -20.10 -15.30
CA ARG A 272 0.25 -19.36 -16.51
C ARG A 272 -0.70 -18.17 -16.66
N GLY A 273 -0.16 -16.97 -16.43
CA GLY A 273 -0.89 -15.73 -16.63
C GLY A 273 -1.41 -15.68 -18.06
N GLY A 274 -2.65 -15.24 -18.23
CA GLY A 274 -3.38 -15.21 -19.49
C GLY A 274 -2.74 -14.38 -20.61
N TYR A 275 -1.63 -13.69 -20.36
CA TYR A 275 -0.94 -12.86 -21.36
C TYR A 275 -0.14 -13.66 -22.40
N LEU A 276 0.30 -14.89 -22.08
CA LEU A 276 1.04 -15.73 -23.03
C LEU A 276 0.13 -16.66 -23.89
N ARG A 277 -1.17 -16.73 -23.59
CA ARG A 277 -2.11 -17.58 -24.37
C ARG A 277 -2.67 -16.87 -25.62
N GLN A 278 -2.57 -15.54 -25.70
CA GLN A 278 -3.04 -14.78 -26.85
C GLN A 278 -2.10 -14.95 -28.06
N GLN A 279 -0.77 -14.99 -27.86
CA GLN A 279 0.19 -15.19 -28.96
C GLN A 279 0.08 -16.53 -29.68
N ARG A 280 -0.38 -17.60 -29.02
CA ARG A 280 -0.52 -18.93 -29.66
C ARG A 280 -1.84 -19.14 -30.40
N ARG A 281 -2.87 -18.35 -30.10
CA ARG A 281 -4.17 -18.53 -30.78
C ARG A 281 -4.22 -17.78 -32.12
N ASP A 282 -3.43 -16.72 -32.25
CA ASP A 282 -3.34 -15.92 -33.47
C ASP A 282 -2.30 -16.46 -34.48
N SER A 283 -1.44 -17.40 -34.06
CA SER A 283 -0.45 -18.05 -34.94
C SER A 283 -0.92 -19.40 -35.53
N GLU A 284 -2.00 -19.99 -35.02
CA GLU A 284 -2.49 -21.32 -35.44
C GLU A 284 -3.76 -21.28 -36.34
N GLN A 285 -4.30 -20.11 -36.69
CA GLN A 285 -5.47 -19.99 -37.60
C GLN A 285 -5.10 -19.74 -39.08
N GLY A 286 -3.86 -20.04 -39.46
CA GLY A 286 -3.34 -19.71 -40.79
C GLY A 286 -2.88 -20.88 -41.65
N GLN A 287 -3.38 -22.11 -41.46
CA GLN A 287 -3.12 -23.21 -42.42
C GLN A 287 -4.34 -24.15 -42.52
N GLU A 288 -5.19 -23.90 -43.50
CA GLU A 288 -5.99 -24.94 -44.14
C GLU A 288 -5.07 -25.84 -44.98
N THR A 289 -5.16 -27.16 -44.81
CA THR A 289 -5.12 -28.10 -45.94
C THR A 289 -5.83 -29.42 -45.63
N ASP A 290 -6.54 -29.84 -46.67
CA ASP A 290 -7.31 -31.05 -46.98
C ASP A 290 -6.60 -32.40 -46.74
N HIS A 291 -7.33 -33.42 -46.23
CA HIS A 291 -7.50 -34.73 -46.89
C HIS A 291 -8.18 -35.84 -46.04
N SER A 292 -8.98 -36.61 -46.78
CA SER A 292 -9.77 -37.80 -46.47
C SER A 292 -9.00 -39.11 -46.21
N ARG A 293 -9.54 -40.00 -45.32
CA ARG A 293 -9.66 -41.50 -45.39
C ARG A 293 -9.90 -42.10 -43.98
N ARG A 294 -11.03 -42.79 -43.70
CA ARG A 294 -11.23 -44.28 -43.63
C ARG A 294 -10.09 -45.03 -42.89
N GLU A 295 -10.27 -45.89 -41.87
CA GLU A 295 -11.25 -46.98 -41.64
C GLU A 295 -11.19 -47.57 -40.19
N GLN A 296 -12.34 -48.08 -39.69
CA GLN A 296 -12.64 -49.33 -38.93
C GLN A 296 -11.59 -49.93 -37.95
N ARG A 297 -11.84 -50.55 -36.79
CA ARG A 297 -12.95 -51.11 -35.93
C ARG A 297 -12.22 -51.76 -34.70
N PRO A 298 -12.83 -52.46 -33.71
CA PRO A 298 -14.23 -52.56 -33.28
C PRO A 298 -14.49 -52.42 -31.76
N ARG A 299 -15.79 -52.28 -31.44
CA ARG A 299 -16.47 -52.48 -30.15
C ARG A 299 -16.27 -53.88 -29.57
N TYR A 300 -16.26 -53.96 -28.24
CA TYR A 300 -16.88 -55.06 -27.48
C TYR A 300 -18.06 -54.50 -26.68
N GLU A 301 -19.18 -55.21 -26.77
CA GLU A 301 -20.49 -54.92 -26.20
C GLU A 301 -20.91 -56.17 -25.42
N GLN A 302 -21.36 -56.02 -24.18
CA GLN A 302 -22.39 -56.83 -23.49
C GLN A 302 -22.53 -56.30 -22.05
N ASN A 303 -23.64 -55.61 -21.74
CA ASN A 303 -24.93 -56.14 -21.26
C ASN A 303 -24.85 -56.64 -19.81
N ARG A 304 -25.84 -56.48 -18.93
CA ARG A 304 -27.06 -55.64 -18.79
C ARG A 304 -27.70 -56.10 -17.47
N GLY A 305 -28.51 -55.24 -16.86
CA GLY A 305 -29.44 -55.58 -15.78
C GLY A 305 -29.03 -54.89 -14.48
N GLY A 306 -29.70 -53.86 -13.97
CA GLY A 306 -31.12 -53.53 -14.02
C GLY A 306 -31.72 -53.91 -12.67
N PHE A 307 -32.20 -52.93 -11.88
CA PHE A 307 -33.35 -53.04 -10.97
C PHE A 307 -33.65 -51.67 -10.33
N GLN A 308 -34.89 -51.56 -9.87
CA GLN A 308 -35.74 -50.38 -9.84
C GLN A 308 -35.99 -49.91 -8.39
N GLN A 309 -36.38 -48.63 -8.27
CA GLN A 309 -37.14 -47.92 -7.22
C GLN A 309 -37.53 -48.61 -5.90
N GLN A 310 -37.47 -47.80 -4.83
CA GLN A 310 -38.44 -47.53 -3.74
C GLN A 310 -37.64 -47.20 -2.46
N SER A 311 -38.07 -46.46 -1.44
CA SER A 311 -39.17 -45.54 -1.13
C SER A 311 -38.82 -44.90 0.23
N ALA A 312 -39.59 -43.90 0.62
CA ALA A 312 -39.47 -43.09 1.84
C ALA A 312 -39.71 -43.83 3.19
N HIS A 313 -39.55 -43.06 4.27
CA HIS A 313 -40.12 -43.15 5.64
C HIS A 313 -39.28 -43.72 6.80
N ASN A 314 -38.87 -42.83 7.70
CA ASN A 314 -39.26 -42.74 9.14
C ASN A 314 -38.45 -41.59 9.78
N SER A 315 -39.00 -40.43 10.14
CA SER A 315 -39.93 -40.09 11.24
C SER A 315 -39.36 -40.22 12.67
N GLN A 316 -39.17 -39.05 13.28
CA GLN A 316 -39.57 -38.64 14.64
C GLN A 316 -39.04 -39.43 15.86
N GLN A 317 -38.43 -38.73 16.81
CA GLN A 317 -39.08 -38.30 18.09
C GLN A 317 -38.07 -37.68 19.09
N HIS A 318 -38.62 -36.86 20.00
CA HIS A 318 -38.07 -36.08 21.13
C HIS A 318 -37.45 -34.72 20.74
N ASN A 319 -38.09 -33.54 20.93
CA ASN A 319 -38.94 -32.97 22.00
C ASN A 319 -38.25 -33.05 23.38
N GLN A 320 -38.09 -32.02 24.22
CA GLN A 320 -38.88 -30.81 24.44
C GLN A 320 -38.20 -29.90 25.51
N GLY A 321 -38.54 -28.60 25.56
CA GLY A 321 -38.41 -27.68 26.73
C GLY A 321 -37.07 -26.93 26.86
N TYR A 322 -36.98 -25.59 26.93
CA TYR A 322 -37.77 -24.65 27.73
C TYR A 322 -37.99 -23.30 27.02
N GLN A 323 -39.20 -22.75 27.20
CA GLN A 323 -39.62 -21.37 26.94
C GLN A 323 -39.96 -20.69 28.27
N SER A 324 -40.21 -19.37 28.19
CA SER A 324 -40.64 -18.37 29.20
C SER A 324 -39.49 -17.71 29.98
N GLU A 325 -39.38 -16.38 30.10
CA GLU A 325 -40.45 -15.39 30.30
C GLU A 325 -40.20 -14.04 29.59
N GLN A 326 -41.30 -13.46 29.10
CA GLN A 326 -41.50 -12.04 28.81
C GLN A 326 -42.61 -11.52 29.76
N GLN A 327 -42.68 -10.19 29.87
CA GLN A 327 -43.70 -9.31 30.47
C GLN A 327 -43.24 -8.64 31.78
N GLN A 328 -43.49 -7.37 32.08
CA GLN A 328 -44.16 -6.23 31.43
C GLN A 328 -43.89 -4.96 32.28
N HIS A 329 -44.43 -3.81 31.82
CA HIS A 329 -44.52 -2.46 32.41
C HIS A 329 -43.46 -1.46 31.95
N GLY A 330 -43.79 -0.25 31.49
CA GLY A 330 -45.08 0.43 31.36
C GLY A 330 -44.83 1.92 31.07
N THR A 331 -45.41 2.39 29.96
CA THR A 331 -46.04 3.71 29.68
C THR A 331 -45.55 5.04 30.29
N ASP A 332 -45.53 6.03 29.37
CA ASP A 332 -45.87 7.46 29.51
C ASP A 332 -44.85 8.48 30.06
N ARG A 333 -44.36 9.36 29.17
CA ARG A 333 -44.89 10.74 28.99
C ARG A 333 -43.98 11.58 28.07
N GLU A 334 -44.57 12.08 26.98
CA GLU A 334 -44.13 13.28 26.28
C GLU A 334 -44.44 14.54 27.10
N LYS A 335 -43.57 15.57 27.02
CA LYS A 335 -43.89 17.01 26.85
C LYS A 335 -42.59 17.87 26.76
N PRO A 336 -42.64 19.12 26.24
CA PRO A 336 -41.61 19.64 25.35
C PRO A 336 -40.84 20.89 25.84
N PHE A 337 -39.81 21.28 25.06
CA PHE A 337 -39.33 22.65 24.75
C PHE A 337 -38.91 23.61 25.89
N VAL A 338 -37.61 23.96 25.97
CA VAL A 338 -37.16 25.36 26.17
C VAL A 338 -35.83 25.62 25.44
N GLN A 339 -35.92 26.41 24.38
CA GLN A 339 -34.83 27.19 23.79
C GLN A 339 -34.44 28.32 24.76
N ARG A 340 -33.17 28.41 25.19
CA ARG A 340 -32.62 29.67 25.72
C ARG A 340 -31.62 30.25 24.72
N LYS A 341 -32.07 31.27 24.00
CA LYS A 341 -31.22 32.34 23.49
C LYS A 341 -30.63 33.08 24.70
N SER A 342 -29.32 33.23 24.77
CA SER A 342 -28.69 34.34 25.47
C SER A 342 -27.87 35.13 24.47
N SER A 343 -28.35 36.35 24.25
CA SER A 343 -27.79 37.45 23.51
C SER A 343 -26.44 37.92 24.07
N VAL A 344 -25.55 38.28 23.13
CA VAL A 344 -24.79 39.54 23.10
C VAL A 344 -23.98 39.92 24.34
N LEU A 345 -22.65 39.86 24.19
CA LEU A 345 -21.76 40.93 24.67
C LEU A 345 -20.57 41.08 23.72
N LYS A 346 -20.68 42.07 22.83
CA LYS A 346 -19.55 42.68 22.12
C LYS A 346 -18.72 43.49 23.13
N LYS A 347 -17.44 43.17 23.27
CA LYS A 347 -16.31 44.08 23.57
C LYS A 347 -15.08 43.34 23.00
N GLY A 348 -14.40 43.75 21.94
CA GLY A 348 -14.02 45.12 21.60
C GLY A 348 -12.77 45.50 22.39
N PHE A 349 -11.61 44.94 22.05
CA PHE A 349 -10.33 45.52 22.43
C PHE A 349 -9.35 45.54 21.24
N LYS A 350 -8.99 46.77 20.89
CA LYS A 350 -7.97 47.16 19.92
C LYS A 350 -6.58 46.85 20.47
N LYS A 351 -5.71 46.49 19.52
CA LYS A 351 -4.30 46.89 19.37
C LYS A 351 -3.72 47.72 20.51
N TYR A 352 -2.66 47.22 21.14
CA TYR A 352 -1.32 47.82 21.10
C TYR A 352 -0.29 46.70 20.99
#